data_AF-A0AAQ0IZK2-F1
#
_entry.id   AF-A0AAQ0IZK2-F1
#
_cell.length_a   1.000
_cell.length_b   1.000
_cell.length_c   1.000
_cell.angle_alpha   90.00
_cell.angle_beta   90.00
_cell.angle_gamma   90.00
#
_symmetry.space_group_name_H-M   'P 1'
#
loop_
_entity.id
_entity.type
_entity.pdbx_description
1 polymer ?
#
loop_
_entity_poly.entity_id
_entity_poly.type
_entity_poly.pdbx_seq_one_letter_code
_entity_poly.pdbx_strand_id
1 'polypeptide(L)'
;MKQFIEFIPLIVFFAVYKFYDIYMATGALVVVTGLQLAYSWIRYRKVEKMQLFTFLLVGFFGGLTVFFHDDTFIKWKVTVINALFALGLLISRYGFGKNLIKQMLAKELQAPDAIWDRVNLGWAGFFAVCGLLNLYVAFNLPQEMWVNFKVFGLLGMTLVFTLLSGVYLYRHIPADQKEQLKK
;
A
#
# COMPACT_ATOMS: atom_id res chain seq x y z
N MET A 1 5.58 -5.75 20.64
CA MET A 1 5.55 -7.22 20.46
C MET A 1 4.62 -7.68 19.33
N LYS A 2 3.41 -7.11 19.14
CA LYS A 2 2.52 -7.46 18.00
C LYS A 2 3.11 -7.16 16.60
N GLN A 3 3.76 -6.02 16.43
CA GLN A 3 4.32 -5.58 15.13
C GLN A 3 5.36 -6.55 14.55
N PHE A 4 6.22 -7.15 15.38
CA PHE A 4 7.23 -8.11 14.90
C PHE A 4 6.59 -9.39 14.35
N ILE A 5 5.48 -9.83 14.95
CA ILE A 5 4.74 -11.01 14.51
C ILE A 5 4.09 -10.75 13.13
N GLU A 6 3.74 -9.50 12.82
CA GLU A 6 3.16 -9.11 11.53
C GLU A 6 4.15 -9.13 10.36
N PHE A 7 5.45 -9.13 10.63
CA PHE A 7 6.48 -9.30 9.60
C PHE A 7 6.76 -10.78 9.27
N ILE A 8 6.35 -11.73 10.11
CA ILE A 8 6.61 -13.16 9.91
C ILE A 8 6.06 -13.65 8.56
N PRO A 9 4.78 -13.39 8.19
CA PRO A 9 4.27 -13.81 6.89
C PRO A 9 5.07 -13.25 5.72
N LEU A 10 5.52 -12.00 5.83
CA LEU A 10 6.31 -11.35 4.79
C LEU A 10 7.68 -12.03 4.64
N ILE A 11 8.38 -12.26 5.74
CA ILE A 11 9.69 -12.93 5.75
C ILE A 11 9.56 -14.35 5.19
N VAL A 12 8.54 -15.11 5.61
CA VAL A 12 8.32 -16.47 5.12
C VAL A 12 7.96 -16.45 3.63
N PHE A 13 7.12 -15.52 3.18
CA PHE A 13 6.81 -15.36 1.75
C PHE A 13 8.09 -15.14 0.94
N PHE A 14 8.96 -14.23 1.37
CA PHE A 14 10.23 -13.99 0.67
C PHE A 14 11.17 -15.18 0.69
N ALA A 15 11.30 -15.85 1.83
CA ALA A 15 12.16 -17.01 1.97
C ALA A 15 11.69 -18.12 1.02
N VAL A 16 10.39 -18.48 1.06
CA VAL A 16 9.82 -19.52 0.19
C VAL A 16 9.90 -19.11 -1.27
N TYR A 17 9.59 -17.86 -1.59
CA TYR A 17 9.69 -17.35 -2.97
C TYR A 17 11.11 -17.45 -3.54
N LYS A 18 12.14 -17.24 -2.70
CA LYS A 18 13.53 -17.32 -3.13
C LYS A 18 13.99 -18.74 -3.47
N PHE A 19 13.40 -19.76 -2.84
CA PHE A 19 13.78 -21.16 -3.04
C PHE A 19 12.84 -21.94 -3.96
N TYR A 20 11.64 -21.41 -4.20
CA TYR A 20 10.57 -22.05 -4.98
C TYR A 20 9.95 -21.04 -5.95
N ASP A 21 8.62 -21.06 -6.09
CA ASP A 21 7.86 -20.19 -6.98
C ASP A 21 6.83 -19.34 -6.22
N ILE A 22 6.09 -18.50 -6.96
CA ILE A 22 5.05 -17.65 -6.38
C ILE A 22 3.90 -18.43 -5.79
N TYR A 23 3.61 -19.63 -6.29
CA TYR A 23 2.47 -20.43 -5.85
C TYR A 23 2.75 -21.02 -4.47
N MET A 24 3.93 -21.61 -4.28
CA MET A 24 4.38 -22.08 -2.97
C MET A 24 4.55 -20.92 -1.98
N ALA A 25 5.10 -19.78 -2.42
CA ALA A 25 5.23 -18.60 -1.57
C ALA A 25 3.87 -18.07 -1.12
N THR A 26 2.91 -17.99 -2.03
CA THR A 26 1.54 -17.54 -1.75
C THR A 26 0.81 -18.53 -0.84
N GLY A 27 0.96 -19.83 -1.07
CA GLY A 27 0.43 -20.87 -0.19
C GLY A 27 1.01 -20.76 1.23
N ALA A 28 2.33 -20.60 1.35
CA ALA A 28 3.00 -20.41 2.62
C ALA A 28 2.53 -19.13 3.34
N LEU A 29 2.34 -18.03 2.62
CA LEU A 29 1.79 -16.79 3.17
C LEU A 29 0.39 -17.00 3.75
N VAL A 30 -0.50 -17.69 3.04
CA VAL A 30 -1.86 -18.01 3.52
C VAL A 30 -1.81 -18.88 4.77
N VAL A 31 -0.95 -19.91 4.78
CA VAL A 31 -0.79 -20.80 5.95
C VAL A 31 -0.25 -20.03 7.15
N VAL A 32 0.81 -19.25 6.98
CA VAL A 32 1.45 -18.50 8.07
C VAL A 32 0.52 -17.42 8.63
N THR A 33 -0.19 -16.69 7.77
CA THR A 33 -1.19 -15.71 8.23
C THR A 33 -2.35 -16.38 8.97
N GLY A 34 -2.78 -17.57 8.55
CA GLY A 34 -3.78 -18.37 9.27
C GLY A 34 -3.30 -18.84 10.63
N LEU A 35 -2.07 -19.34 10.72
CA LEU A 35 -1.43 -19.73 11.98
C LEU A 35 -1.24 -18.55 12.93
N GLN A 36 -0.85 -17.39 12.41
CA GLN A 36 -0.74 -16.16 13.18
C GLN A 36 -2.09 -15.72 13.75
N LEU A 37 -3.16 -15.81 12.95
CA LEU A 37 -4.51 -15.49 13.38
C LEU A 37 -4.98 -16.47 14.48
N ALA A 38 -4.74 -17.77 14.28
CA ALA A 38 -5.07 -18.80 15.26
C ALA A 38 -4.30 -18.62 16.58
N TYR A 39 -3.00 -18.33 16.50
CA TYR A 39 -2.17 -18.02 17.66
C TYR A 39 -2.69 -16.79 18.41
N SER A 40 -3.02 -15.71 17.69
CA SER A 40 -3.59 -14.49 18.28
C SER A 40 -4.91 -14.78 18.99
N TRP A 41 -5.78 -15.59 18.36
CA TRP A 41 -7.04 -16.00 18.95
C TRP A 41 -6.86 -16.84 20.21
N ILE A 42 -5.98 -17.84 20.20
CA ILE A 42 -5.72 -18.71 21.37
C ILE A 42 -5.10 -17.91 22.52
N ARG A 43 -4.12 -17.04 22.24
CA ARG A 43 -3.36 -16.33 23.28
C ARG A 43 -4.10 -15.14 23.87
N TYR A 44 -4.79 -14.36 23.03
CA TYR A 44 -5.39 -13.09 23.42
C TYR A 44 -6.93 -13.14 23.47
N ARG A 45 -7.56 -14.24 23.04
CA ARG A 45 -9.03 -14.42 22.91
C ARG A 45 -9.75 -13.30 22.16
N LYS A 46 -9.01 -12.48 21.41
CA LYS A 46 -9.50 -11.36 20.62
C LYS A 46 -8.81 -11.41 19.29
N VAL A 47 -9.62 -11.50 18.23
CA VAL A 47 -9.13 -11.29 16.87
C VAL A 47 -9.33 -9.83 16.53
N GLU A 48 -8.25 -9.17 16.14
CA GLU A 48 -8.32 -7.80 15.68
C GLU A 48 -9.02 -7.76 14.31
N LYS A 49 -10.06 -6.93 14.16
CA LYS A 49 -10.85 -6.88 12.92
C LYS A 49 -9.97 -6.66 11.68
N MET A 50 -8.91 -5.86 11.83
CA MET A 50 -7.92 -5.62 10.78
C MET A 50 -7.14 -6.89 10.39
N GLN A 51 -6.75 -7.73 11.36
CA GLN A 51 -6.04 -8.99 11.10
C GLN A 51 -6.95 -10.02 10.42
N LEU A 52 -8.21 -10.12 10.85
CA LEU A 52 -9.20 -10.99 10.21
C LEU A 52 -9.43 -10.57 8.74
N PHE A 53 -9.63 -9.28 8.51
CA PHE A 53 -9.83 -8.73 7.17
C PHE A 53 -8.62 -9.00 6.28
N THR A 54 -7.41 -8.78 6.80
CA THR A 54 -6.16 -9.07 6.07
C THR A 54 -6.04 -10.55 5.74
N PHE A 55 -6.31 -11.45 6.69
CA PHE A 55 -6.30 -12.89 6.45
C PHE A 55 -7.33 -13.31 5.40
N LEU A 56 -8.57 -12.81 5.47
CA LEU A 56 -9.59 -13.09 4.46
C LEU A 56 -9.15 -12.62 3.07
N LEU A 57 -8.57 -11.42 2.98
CA LEU A 57 -8.11 -10.87 1.71
C LEU A 57 -6.92 -11.65 1.14
N VAL A 58 -5.97 -12.06 2.00
CA VAL A 58 -4.80 -12.87 1.61
C VAL A 58 -5.22 -14.29 1.26
N GLY A 59 -6.09 -14.91 2.06
CA GLY A 59 -6.65 -16.23 1.81
C GLY A 59 -7.49 -16.29 0.54
N PHE A 60 -8.32 -15.28 0.28
CA PHE A 60 -9.15 -15.22 -0.92
C PHE A 60 -8.30 -15.04 -2.19
N PHE A 61 -7.51 -13.97 -2.27
CA PHE A 61 -6.71 -13.71 -3.48
C PHE A 61 -5.54 -14.69 -3.62
N GLY A 62 -4.90 -15.07 -2.51
CA GLY A 62 -3.82 -16.05 -2.52
C GLY A 62 -4.33 -17.46 -2.83
N GLY A 63 -5.48 -17.83 -2.26
CA GLY A 63 -6.16 -19.08 -2.58
C GLY A 63 -6.57 -19.16 -4.04
N LEU A 64 -7.11 -18.08 -4.63
CA LEU A 64 -7.40 -18.02 -6.06
C LEU A 64 -6.13 -18.22 -6.91
N THR A 65 -5.02 -17.56 -6.57
CA THR A 65 -3.77 -17.72 -7.33
C THR A 65 -3.20 -19.13 -7.26
N VAL A 66 -3.25 -19.78 -6.10
CA VAL A 66 -2.78 -21.17 -5.97
C VAL A 66 -3.76 -22.14 -6.65
N PHE A 67 -5.06 -21.94 -6.50
CA PHE A 67 -6.06 -22.83 -7.06
C PHE A 67 -6.09 -22.78 -8.60
N PHE A 68 -6.10 -21.58 -9.17
CA PHE A 68 -6.11 -21.38 -10.61
C PHE A 68 -4.72 -21.45 -11.25
N HIS A 69 -3.65 -21.57 -10.45
CA HIS A 69 -2.26 -21.47 -10.90
C HIS A 69 -2.04 -20.25 -11.80
N ASP A 70 -2.62 -19.12 -11.38
CA ASP A 70 -2.62 -17.87 -12.15
C ASP A 70 -2.24 -16.69 -11.25
N ASP A 71 -1.08 -16.09 -11.55
CA ASP A 71 -0.56 -14.93 -10.83
C ASP A 71 -1.24 -13.61 -11.21
N THR A 72 -2.06 -13.64 -12.28
CA THR A 72 -2.81 -12.50 -12.80
C THR A 72 -3.76 -11.90 -11.75
N PHE A 73 -4.35 -12.74 -10.88
CA PHE A 73 -5.23 -12.29 -9.80
C PHE A 73 -4.52 -11.38 -8.78
N ILE A 74 -3.28 -11.70 -8.41
CA ILE A 74 -2.50 -10.86 -7.49
C ILE A 74 -1.97 -9.62 -8.21
N LYS A 75 -1.61 -9.73 -9.50
CA LYS A 75 -1.17 -8.61 -10.33
C LYS A 75 -2.25 -7.54 -10.48
N TRP A 76 -3.48 -7.94 -10.82
CA TRP A 76 -4.62 -7.03 -10.96
C TRP A 76 -5.01 -6.34 -9.66
N LYS A 77 -4.91 -7.04 -8.52
CA LYS A 77 -5.19 -6.45 -7.20
C LYS A 77 -4.41 -5.15 -7.00
N VAL A 78 -3.12 -5.13 -7.35
CA VAL A 78 -2.27 -3.93 -7.19
C VAL A 78 -2.73 -2.80 -8.12
N THR A 79 -3.03 -3.10 -9.38
CA THR A 79 -3.53 -2.11 -10.35
C THR A 79 -4.85 -1.51 -9.92
N VAL A 80 -5.82 -2.34 -9.54
CA VAL A 80 -7.16 -1.90 -9.16
C VAL A 80 -7.11 -1.00 -7.94
N ILE A 81 -6.31 -1.35 -6.92
CA ILE A 81 -6.17 -0.53 -5.72
C ILE A 81 -5.58 0.85 -6.06
N ASN A 82 -4.50 0.90 -6.84
CA ASN A 82 -3.90 2.16 -7.26
C ASN A 82 -4.85 3.01 -8.10
N ALA A 83 -5.60 2.39 -9.03
CA ALA A 83 -6.61 3.08 -9.82
C ALA A 83 -7.74 3.64 -8.95
N LEU A 84 -8.23 2.89 -7.97
CA LEU A 84 -9.24 3.35 -7.02
C LEU A 84 -8.76 4.53 -6.18
N PHE A 85 -7.50 4.54 -5.74
CA PHE A 85 -6.93 5.69 -5.04
C PHE A 85 -6.82 6.92 -5.95
N ALA A 86 -6.29 6.75 -7.16
CA ALA A 86 -6.18 7.84 -8.13
C ALA A 86 -7.55 8.46 -8.44
N LEU A 87 -8.52 7.62 -8.81
CA LEU A 87 -9.88 8.05 -9.11
C LEU A 87 -10.59 8.60 -7.87
N GLY A 88 -10.42 7.98 -6.70
CA GLY A 88 -11.01 8.44 -5.45
C GLY A 88 -10.53 9.85 -5.09
N LEU A 89 -9.24 10.15 -5.25
CA LEU A 89 -8.69 11.48 -5.02
C LEU A 89 -9.22 12.53 -6.02
N LEU A 90 -9.37 12.15 -7.30
CA LEU A 90 -9.92 13.04 -8.33
C LEU A 90 -11.41 13.28 -8.15
N ILE A 91 -12.20 12.22 -7.99
CA ILE A 91 -13.66 12.28 -7.78
C ILE A 91 -13.97 13.03 -6.48
N SER A 92 -13.20 12.80 -5.40
CA SER A 92 -13.40 13.55 -4.16
C SER A 92 -13.19 15.05 -4.37
N ARG A 93 -12.11 15.43 -5.08
CA ARG A 93 -11.81 16.84 -5.31
C ARG A 93 -12.79 17.51 -6.27
N TYR A 94 -13.04 16.90 -7.43
CA TYR A 94 -13.85 17.51 -8.50
C TYR A 94 -15.34 17.22 -8.40
N GLY A 95 -15.73 16.06 -7.85
CA GLY A 95 -17.14 15.68 -7.67
C GLY A 95 -17.73 16.18 -6.35
N PHE A 96 -16.96 16.13 -5.25
CA PHE A 96 -17.44 16.50 -3.92
C PHE A 96 -16.84 17.80 -3.37
N GLY A 97 -15.90 18.44 -4.10
CA GLY A 97 -15.20 19.63 -3.62
C GLY A 97 -14.24 19.36 -2.44
N LYS A 98 -14.04 18.09 -2.06
CA LYS A 98 -13.31 17.68 -0.86
C LYS A 98 -11.90 17.24 -1.22
N ASN A 99 -10.91 17.85 -0.59
CA ASN A 99 -9.53 17.44 -0.73
C ASN A 99 -9.20 16.42 0.37
N LEU A 100 -9.13 15.12 0.02
CA LEU A 100 -8.93 14.05 0.99
C LEU A 100 -7.58 14.17 1.70
N ILE A 101 -6.54 14.58 0.97
CA ILE A 101 -5.20 14.75 1.56
C ILE A 101 -5.19 15.88 2.57
N LYS A 102 -5.85 17.01 2.24
CA LYS A 102 -6.09 18.08 3.21
C LYS A 102 -6.85 17.55 4.43
N GLN A 103 -7.92 16.78 4.27
CA GLN A 103 -8.69 16.27 5.42
C GLN A 103 -7.87 15.38 6.35
N MET A 104 -6.94 14.60 5.79
CA MET A 104 -6.06 13.73 6.57
C MET A 104 -4.95 14.51 7.30
N LEU A 105 -4.42 15.58 6.69
CA LEU A 105 -3.22 16.28 7.17
C LEU A 105 -3.47 17.68 7.72
N ALA A 106 -4.66 18.26 7.54
CA ALA A 106 -4.96 19.64 7.95
C ALA A 106 -4.90 19.86 9.48
N LYS A 107 -4.97 18.78 10.27
CA LYS A 107 -4.77 18.85 11.71
C LYS A 107 -3.32 19.13 12.10
N GLU A 108 -2.39 18.63 11.29
CA GLU A 108 -0.95 18.68 11.58
C GLU A 108 -0.27 19.85 10.86
N LEU A 109 -0.75 20.22 9.66
CA LEU A 109 -0.12 21.21 8.78
C LEU A 109 -1.18 22.16 8.21
N GLN A 110 -0.91 23.47 8.25
CA GLN A 110 -1.77 24.48 7.62
C GLN A 110 -1.08 25.02 6.37
N ALA A 111 -1.64 24.73 5.21
CA ALA A 111 -1.17 25.23 3.92
C ALA A 111 -2.33 25.86 3.13
N PRO A 112 -2.05 26.80 2.20
CA PRO A 112 -3.08 27.38 1.34
C PRO A 112 -3.82 26.32 0.51
N ASP A 113 -5.10 26.54 0.23
CA ASP A 113 -5.94 25.58 -0.49
C ASP A 113 -5.40 25.20 -1.88
N ALA A 114 -4.83 26.17 -2.60
CA ALA A 114 -4.21 25.91 -3.90
C ALA A 114 -3.02 24.93 -3.80
N ILE A 115 -2.30 24.90 -2.67
CA ILE A 115 -1.18 23.99 -2.43
C ILE A 115 -1.72 22.58 -2.14
N TRP A 116 -2.76 22.48 -1.31
CA TRP A 116 -3.43 21.21 -1.07
C TRP A 116 -3.94 20.57 -2.35
N ASP A 117 -4.47 21.36 -3.28
CA ASP A 117 -4.95 20.85 -4.57
C ASP A 117 -3.85 20.29 -5.43
N ARG A 118 -2.71 20.99 -5.50
CA ARG A 118 -1.53 20.50 -6.21
C ARG A 118 -1.00 19.22 -5.60
N VAL A 119 -0.98 19.10 -4.27
CA VAL A 119 -0.58 17.87 -3.59
C VAL A 119 -1.57 16.74 -3.86
N ASN A 120 -2.88 16.99 -3.78
CA ASN A 120 -3.92 16.00 -4.08
C ASN A 120 -3.81 15.50 -5.53
N LEU A 121 -3.61 16.40 -6.49
CA LEU A 121 -3.37 16.04 -7.88
C LEU A 121 -2.05 15.29 -8.07
N GLY A 122 -0.99 15.69 -7.38
CA GLY A 122 0.28 14.98 -7.38
C GLY A 122 0.12 13.53 -6.92
N TRP A 123 -0.59 13.29 -5.83
CA TRP A 123 -0.88 11.95 -5.33
C TRP A 123 -1.79 11.16 -6.27
N ALA A 124 -2.82 11.79 -6.85
CA ALA A 124 -3.65 11.14 -7.86
C ALA A 124 -2.82 10.68 -9.07
N GLY A 125 -1.93 11.55 -9.56
CA GLY A 125 -0.98 11.24 -10.63
C GLY A 125 0.00 10.14 -10.22
N PHE A 126 0.53 10.19 -9.01
CA PHE A 126 1.42 9.16 -8.46
C PHE A 126 0.76 7.78 -8.44
N PHE A 127 -0.47 7.68 -7.93
CA PHE A 127 -1.21 6.41 -7.93
C PHE A 127 -1.54 5.93 -9.35
N ALA A 128 -1.88 6.85 -10.27
CA ALA A 128 -2.09 6.49 -11.67
C ALA A 128 -0.81 5.94 -12.31
N VAL A 129 0.33 6.60 -12.11
CA VAL A 129 1.65 6.15 -12.59
C VAL A 129 2.02 4.79 -11.98
N CYS A 130 1.84 4.60 -10.68
CA CYS A 130 2.07 3.32 -10.02
C CYS A 130 1.18 2.19 -10.57
N GLY A 131 -0.09 2.49 -10.87
CA GLY A 131 -1.00 1.55 -11.51
C GLY A 131 -0.56 1.16 -12.93
N LEU A 132 -0.18 2.14 -13.74
CA LEU A 132 0.32 1.93 -15.11
C LEU A 132 1.66 1.18 -15.13
N LEU A 133 2.60 1.56 -14.27
CA LEU A 133 3.87 0.86 -14.12
C LEU A 133 3.65 -0.57 -13.64
N ASN A 134 2.74 -0.81 -12.69
CA ASN A 134 2.41 -2.17 -12.27
C ASN A 134 1.83 -2.98 -13.42
N LEU A 135 0.92 -2.43 -14.23
CA LEU A 135 0.42 -3.12 -15.44
C LEU A 135 1.55 -3.47 -16.40
N TYR A 136 2.44 -2.52 -16.68
CA TYR A 136 3.57 -2.75 -17.57
C TYR A 136 4.48 -3.87 -17.03
N VAL A 137 4.94 -3.74 -15.78
CA VAL A 137 5.83 -4.72 -15.15
C VAL A 137 5.16 -6.09 -14.98
N ALA A 138 3.88 -6.13 -14.62
CA ALA A 138 3.16 -7.37 -14.37
C ALA A 138 2.94 -8.23 -15.63
N PHE A 139 2.75 -7.58 -16.79
CA PHE A 139 2.39 -8.26 -18.03
C PHE A 139 3.50 -8.30 -19.09
N ASN A 140 4.57 -7.51 -18.94
CA ASN A 140 5.67 -7.46 -19.91
C ASN A 140 7.02 -7.92 -19.35
N LEU A 141 7.17 -8.06 -18.03
CA LEU A 141 8.44 -8.41 -17.40
C LEU A 141 8.35 -9.75 -16.63
N PRO A 142 9.50 -10.38 -16.32
CA PRO A 142 9.52 -11.62 -15.55
C PRO A 142 8.87 -11.45 -14.18
N GLN A 143 8.26 -12.52 -13.69
CA GLN A 143 7.55 -12.56 -12.41
C GLN A 143 8.42 -12.08 -11.23
N GLU A 144 9.70 -12.45 -11.20
CA GLU A 144 10.67 -12.00 -10.20
C GLU A 144 10.84 -10.48 -10.17
N MET A 145 10.87 -9.87 -11.36
CA MET A 145 10.94 -8.42 -11.47
C MET A 145 9.66 -7.77 -10.97
N TRP A 146 8.49 -8.37 -11.23
CA TRP A 146 7.22 -7.90 -10.69
C TRP A 146 7.12 -8.03 -9.17
N VAL A 147 7.56 -9.14 -8.56
CA VAL A 147 7.57 -9.29 -7.10
C VAL A 147 8.49 -8.25 -6.46
N ASN A 148 9.70 -8.07 -6.99
CA ASN A 148 10.64 -7.06 -6.49
C ASN A 148 10.11 -5.63 -6.68
N PHE A 149 9.49 -5.34 -7.82
CA PHE A 149 8.87 -4.06 -8.09
C PHE A 149 7.71 -3.80 -7.12
N LYS A 150 6.83 -4.77 -6.90
CA LYS A 150 5.69 -4.63 -5.97
C LYS A 150 6.15 -4.33 -4.55
N VAL A 151 7.23 -4.98 -4.10
CA VAL A 151 7.65 -4.92 -2.71
C VAL A 151 8.59 -3.74 -2.48
N PHE A 152 9.66 -3.66 -3.25
CA PHE A 152 10.71 -2.67 -3.06
C PHE A 152 10.52 -1.46 -3.96
N GLY A 153 10.09 -1.68 -5.20
CA GLY A 153 9.83 -0.60 -6.16
C GLY A 153 8.71 0.35 -5.71
N LEU A 154 7.50 -0.18 -5.45
CA LEU A 154 6.36 0.62 -4.99
C LEU A 154 6.65 1.29 -3.64
N LEU A 155 7.32 0.59 -2.71
CA LEU A 155 7.67 1.12 -1.39
C LEU A 155 8.69 2.26 -1.53
N GLY A 156 9.76 2.06 -2.31
CA GLY A 156 10.75 3.10 -2.61
C GLY A 156 10.14 4.32 -3.30
N MET A 157 9.31 4.11 -4.33
CA MET A 157 8.59 5.20 -5.00
C MET A 157 7.67 5.96 -4.05
N THR A 158 6.95 5.26 -3.18
CA THR A 158 6.05 5.89 -2.20
C THR A 158 6.83 6.72 -1.19
N LEU A 159 7.96 6.21 -0.69
CA LEU A 159 8.83 6.96 0.23
C LEU A 159 9.38 8.23 -0.43
N VAL A 160 9.93 8.12 -1.64
CA VAL A 160 10.43 9.26 -2.39
C VAL A 160 9.32 10.28 -2.61
N PHE A 161 8.13 9.85 -3.06
CA PHE A 161 7.02 10.74 -3.32
C PHE A 161 6.47 11.40 -2.05
N THR A 162 6.46 10.68 -0.93
CA THR A 162 6.07 11.20 0.38
C THR A 162 7.04 12.28 0.84
N LEU A 163 8.35 12.06 0.70
CA LEU A 163 9.38 13.05 1.02
C LEU A 163 9.24 14.29 0.14
N LEU A 164 9.07 14.12 -1.18
CA LEU A 164 8.86 15.22 -2.11
C LEU A 164 7.60 16.03 -1.76
N SER A 165 6.49 15.35 -1.44
CA SER A 165 5.24 15.99 -1.01
C SER A 165 5.42 16.75 0.30
N GLY A 166 6.14 16.16 1.26
CA GLY A 166 6.46 16.78 2.55
C GLY A 166 7.32 18.03 2.40
N VAL A 167 8.39 17.96 1.60
CA VAL A 167 9.26 19.11 1.30
C VAL A 167 8.49 20.21 0.56
N TYR A 168 7.65 19.83 -0.40
CA TYR A 168 6.81 20.78 -1.14
C TYR A 168 5.83 21.50 -0.21
N LEU A 169 5.14 20.77 0.67
CA LEU A 169 4.27 21.35 1.70
C LEU A 169 5.06 22.25 2.64
N TYR A 170 6.16 21.76 3.22
CA TYR A 170 7.01 22.53 4.13
C TYR A 170 7.44 23.87 3.54
N ARG A 171 7.79 23.91 2.25
CA ARG A 171 8.16 25.16 1.58
C ARG A 171 7.04 26.19 1.55
N HIS A 172 5.78 25.75 1.45
CA HIS A 172 4.60 26.60 1.27
C HIS A 172 3.76 26.81 2.54
N ILE A 173 4.22 26.31 3.68
CA ILE A 173 3.59 26.53 4.98
C ILE A 173 4.00 27.90 5.56
N PRO A 174 3.11 28.57 6.33
CA PRO A 174 3.39 29.84 7.00
C PRO A 174 4.65 29.85 7.89
N ALA A 175 5.29 31.01 8.03
CA ALA A 175 6.58 31.15 8.72
C ALA A 175 6.49 30.87 10.24
N ASP A 176 5.39 31.28 10.86
CA ASP A 176 5.02 31.00 12.25
C ASP A 176 4.91 29.49 12.53
N GLN A 177 4.32 28.74 11.59
CA GLN A 177 4.23 27.28 11.72
C GLN A 177 5.59 26.59 11.47
N LYS A 178 6.45 27.15 10.60
CA LYS A 178 7.82 26.67 10.39
C LYS A 178 8.71 26.82 11.62
N GLU A 179 8.53 27.88 12.41
CA GLU A 179 9.27 28.07 13.68
C GLU A 179 8.83 27.08 14.76
N GLN A 180 7.53 26.77 14.84
CA GLN A 180 7.02 25.75 15.76
C GLN A 180 7.55 24.34 15.44
N LEU A 181 7.68 24.00 14.15
CA LEU A 181 8.23 22.71 13.71
C LEU A 181 9.74 22.55 13.91
N LYS A 182 10.47 23.64 14.18
CA LYS A 182 11.92 23.63 14.43
C LYS A 182 12.30 23.49 15.90
N LYS A 183 11.34 23.69 16.82
CA LYS A 183 11.52 23.51 18.27
C LYS A 183 11.23 22.07 18.67
#